data_AF-A0A2N5AAZ2-F1
#
_entry.id   AF-A0A2N5AAZ2-F1
#
_cell.length_a   1.000
_cell.length_b   1.000
_cell.length_c   1.000
_cell.angle_alpha   90.00
_cell.angle_beta   90.00
_cell.angle_gamma   90.00
#
_symmetry.space_group_name_H-M   'P 1'
#
loop_
_entity.id
_entity.type
_entity.pdbx_description
1 polymer ?
#
loop_
_entity_poly.entity_id
_entity_poly.type
_entity_poly.pdbx_seq_one_letter_code
_entity_poly.pdbx_strand_id
1 'polypeptide(L)'
;MKMQWLSALVLGALSCAAFAEEAPADSNLIKQGEYLARAGDCVACHTNGKTGKPFAGGLPMETPIGTIYSTNITPDKEHGIGGYT
;
A
#
# COMPACT_ATOMS: atom_id res chain seq x y z
N MET A 1 0.15 42.90 24.22
CA MET A 1 -0.23 41.59 24.81
C MET A 1 -0.91 40.62 23.83
N LYS A 2 -1.65 41.05 22.78
CA LYS A 2 -2.27 40.12 21.80
C LYS A 2 -1.31 39.45 20.80
N MET A 3 -0.08 39.96 20.64
CA MET A 3 0.87 39.48 19.61
C MET A 3 1.77 38.31 20.07
N GLN A 4 1.95 38.10 21.39
CA GLN A 4 2.82 37.02 21.91
C GLN A 4 2.20 35.60 21.79
N TRP A 5 0.87 35.51 21.61
CA TRP A 5 0.17 34.23 21.49
C TRP A 5 0.20 33.65 20.07
N LEU A 6 0.49 34.48 19.07
CA LEU A 6 0.62 34.04 17.67
C LEU A 6 1.94 33.32 17.41
N SER A 7 3.00 33.63 18.16
CA SER A 7 4.32 32.99 17.99
C SER A 7 4.39 31.58 18.56
N ALA A 8 3.58 31.25 19.59
CA ALA A 8 3.55 29.91 20.19
C ALA A 8 2.86 28.87 19.30
N LEU A 9 1.90 29.29 18.46
CA LEU A 9 1.16 28.41 17.55
C LEU A 9 1.98 27.99 16.31
N VAL A 10 2.94 28.81 15.88
CA VAL A 10 3.79 28.51 14.71
C VAL A 10 4.88 27.48 15.06
N LEU A 11 5.41 27.48 16.30
CA LEU A 11 6.41 26.49 16.73
C LEU A 11 5.83 25.09 17.01
N GLY A 12 4.55 24.98 17.38
CA GLY A 12 3.90 23.69 17.65
C GLY A 12 3.61 22.86 16.39
N ALA A 13 3.32 23.53 15.27
CA ALA A 13 2.95 22.86 14.02
C ALA A 13 4.16 22.21 13.30
N LEU A 14 5.38 22.67 13.55
CA LEU A 14 6.58 22.12 12.91
C LEU A 14 7.00 20.74 13.44
N SER A 15 6.58 20.34 14.64
CA SER A 15 7.00 19.05 15.23
C SER A 15 6.22 17.83 14.73
N CYS A 16 5.10 18.01 14.02
CA CYS A 16 4.26 16.88 13.58
C CYS A 16 4.61 16.37 12.16
N ALA A 17 5.46 17.06 11.40
CA ALA A 17 5.76 16.69 10.01
C ALA A 17 6.93 15.68 9.86
N ALA A 18 7.57 15.27 10.96
CA ALA A 18 8.84 14.54 10.93
C ALA A 18 8.73 13.00 10.82
N PHE A 19 7.54 12.42 10.64
CA PHE A 19 7.36 10.96 10.64
C PHE A 19 7.08 10.29 9.29
N ALA A 20 7.09 11.04 8.19
CA ALA A 20 6.92 10.46 6.85
C ALA A 20 8.23 10.53 6.06
N GLU A 21 9.30 9.91 6.57
CA GLU A 21 10.46 9.59 5.75
C GLU A 21 10.27 8.18 5.18
N GLU A 22 9.93 8.10 3.89
CA GLU A 22 9.85 6.84 3.15
C GLU A 22 11.28 6.30 3.02
N ALA A 23 11.71 5.52 4.02
CA ALA A 23 13.03 4.91 4.02
C ALA A 23 13.20 4.08 2.73
N PRO A 24 14.38 4.12 2.08
CA PRO A 24 14.63 3.33 0.89
C PRO A 24 14.37 1.85 1.19
N ALA A 25 13.66 1.17 0.29
CA ALA A 25 13.24 -0.20 0.50
C ALA A 25 14.46 -1.10 0.77
N ASP A 26 14.52 -1.69 1.97
CA ASP A 26 15.58 -2.61 2.35
C ASP A 26 15.51 -3.86 1.46
N SER A 27 16.59 -4.13 0.74
CA SER A 27 16.71 -5.29 -0.14
C SER A 27 16.42 -6.63 0.57
N ASN A 28 16.72 -6.76 1.86
CA ASN A 28 16.41 -7.95 2.63
C ASN A 28 14.90 -8.06 2.90
N LEU A 29 14.24 -6.94 3.21
CA LEU A 29 12.78 -6.90 3.35
C LEU A 29 12.08 -7.22 2.02
N ILE A 30 12.60 -6.71 0.89
CA ILE A 30 12.06 -7.04 -0.44
C ILE A 30 12.17 -8.55 -0.69
N LYS A 31 13.34 -9.16 -0.43
CA LYS A 31 13.55 -10.61 -0.60
C LYS A 31 12.63 -11.43 0.31
N GLN A 32 12.44 -10.98 1.56
CA GLN A 32 11.52 -11.63 2.49
C GLN A 32 10.08 -11.53 1.99
N GLY A 33 9.66 -10.36 1.50
CA GLY A 33 8.34 -10.16 0.91
C GLY A 33 8.11 -11.04 -0.33
N GLU A 34 9.10 -11.15 -1.22
CA GLU A 34 9.06 -12.05 -2.38
C GLU A 34 8.88 -13.52 -1.95
N TYR A 35 9.65 -13.96 -0.95
CA TYR A 35 9.52 -15.30 -0.39
C TYR A 35 8.11 -15.56 0.17
N LEU A 36 7.58 -14.64 0.97
CA LEU A 36 6.26 -14.75 1.56
C LEU A 36 5.15 -14.75 0.50
N ALA A 37 5.24 -13.88 -0.52
CA ALA A 37 4.27 -13.80 -1.60
C ALA A 37 4.20 -15.10 -2.41
N ARG A 38 5.35 -15.76 -2.61
CA ARG A 38 5.41 -17.08 -3.25
C ARG A 38 4.90 -18.19 -2.34
N ALA A 39 5.35 -18.23 -1.09
CA ALA A 39 4.96 -19.26 -0.13
C ALA A 39 3.46 -19.23 0.20
N GLY A 40 2.87 -18.02 0.27
CA GLY A 40 1.44 -17.81 0.48
C GLY A 40 0.59 -17.88 -0.78
N ASP A 41 1.19 -18.24 -1.94
CA ASP A 41 0.51 -18.36 -3.23
C ASP A 41 -0.35 -17.14 -3.61
N CYS A 42 0.15 -15.93 -3.31
CA CYS A 42 -0.62 -14.70 -3.53
C CYS A 42 -0.99 -14.50 -5.01
N VAL A 43 -0.17 -15.03 -5.93
CA VAL A 43 -0.38 -14.92 -7.38
C VAL A 43 -1.60 -15.70 -7.86
N ALA A 44 -2.00 -16.79 -7.18
CA ALA A 44 -3.15 -17.59 -7.58
C ALA A 44 -4.44 -16.77 -7.58
N CYS A 45 -4.64 -15.93 -6.56
CA CYS A 45 -5.81 -15.06 -6.47
C CYS A 45 -5.56 -13.70 -7.14
N HIS A 46 -4.37 -13.11 -6.98
CA HIS A 46 -4.11 -11.74 -7.42
C HIS A 46 -3.63 -11.63 -8.87
N THR A 47 -3.79 -12.66 -9.71
CA THR A 47 -3.56 -12.52 -11.15
C THR A 47 -4.77 -11.89 -11.83
N ASN A 48 -4.54 -11.05 -12.85
CA ASN A 48 -5.64 -10.46 -13.58
C ASN A 48 -6.40 -11.49 -14.43
N GLY A 49 -7.69 -11.64 -14.16
CA GLY A 49 -8.54 -12.62 -14.83
C GLY A 49 -8.73 -12.40 -16.34
N LYS A 50 -8.43 -11.20 -16.86
CA LYS A 50 -8.53 -10.89 -18.29
C LYS A 50 -7.18 -10.92 -19.01
N THR A 51 -6.16 -10.31 -18.41
CA THR A 51 -4.85 -10.11 -19.04
C THR A 51 -3.80 -11.12 -18.61
N GLY A 52 -4.04 -11.87 -17.53
CA GLY A 52 -3.06 -12.76 -16.93
C GLY A 52 -1.90 -12.04 -16.23
N LYS A 53 -1.95 -10.70 -16.10
CA LYS A 53 -0.89 -9.93 -15.44
C LYS A 53 -0.80 -10.35 -13.95
N PRO A 54 0.35 -10.85 -13.48
CA PRO A 54 0.52 -11.24 -12.08
C PRO A 54 0.30 -10.05 -11.15
N PHE A 55 -0.26 -10.32 -9.96
CA PHE A 55 -0.52 -9.35 -8.88
C PHE A 55 -1.48 -8.19 -9.22
N ALA A 56 -1.95 -8.09 -10.46
CA ALA A 56 -2.80 -7.01 -10.93
C ALA A 56 -4.29 -7.17 -10.58
N GLY A 57 -4.69 -8.28 -9.97
CA GLY A 57 -6.05 -8.52 -9.48
C GLY A 57 -7.14 -8.50 -10.56
N GLY A 58 -8.39 -8.63 -10.14
CA GLY A 58 -9.56 -8.73 -11.03
C GLY A 58 -9.89 -10.16 -11.42
N LEU A 59 -9.43 -11.15 -10.66
CA LEU A 59 -9.85 -12.54 -10.81
C LEU A 59 -11.25 -12.72 -10.19
N PRO A 60 -12.27 -13.16 -10.95
CA PRO A 60 -13.59 -13.44 -10.40
C PRO A 60 -13.57 -14.74 -9.57
N MET A 61 -14.22 -14.71 -8.41
CA MET A 61 -14.45 -15.86 -7.55
C MET A 61 -15.95 -15.92 -7.22
N GLU A 62 -16.59 -17.01 -7.64
CA GLU A 62 -18.01 -17.23 -7.39
C GLU A 62 -18.25 -17.58 -5.91
N THR A 63 -19.15 -16.85 -5.26
CA THR A 63 -19.54 -17.09 -3.87
C THR A 63 -21.08 -17.10 -3.73
N PRO A 64 -21.63 -17.64 -2.63
CA PRO A 64 -23.08 -17.65 -2.40
C PRO A 64 -23.73 -16.25 -2.31
N ILE A 65 -22.94 -15.20 -2.13
CA ILE A 65 -23.39 -13.80 -2.05
C ILE A 65 -23.10 -13.01 -3.33
N GLY A 66 -22.64 -13.69 -4.39
CA GLY A 66 -22.25 -13.11 -5.67
C GLY A 66 -20.77 -13.28 -6.00
N THR A 67 -20.36 -12.82 -7.17
CA THR A 67 -18.96 -12.84 -7.60
C THR A 67 -18.16 -11.77 -6.87
N ILE A 68 -17.10 -12.17 -6.19
CA ILE A 68 -16.09 -11.25 -5.66
C ILE A 68 -14.88 -11.21 -6.59
N TYR A 69 -14.09 -10.15 -6.53
CA TYR A 69 -12.92 -9.96 -7.38
C TYR A 69 -11.68 -9.72 -6.53
N SER A 70 -10.54 -10.32 -6.91
CA SER A 70 -9.27 -10.04 -6.25
C SER A 70 -8.79 -8.61 -6.48
N THR A 71 -8.09 -8.05 -5.51
CA THR A 71 -7.56 -6.67 -5.58
C THR A 71 -6.24 -6.61 -6.37
N ASN A 72 -5.94 -5.46 -6.98
CA ASN A 72 -4.59 -5.18 -7.50
C ASN A 72 -3.62 -4.90 -6.34
N ILE A 73 -2.60 -5.74 -6.17
CA ILE A 73 -1.57 -5.59 -5.12
C ILE A 73 -0.19 -5.23 -5.69
N THR A 74 -0.14 -4.72 -6.92
CA THR A 74 1.09 -4.16 -7.47
C THR A 74 1.55 -2.93 -6.67
N PRO A 75 2.85 -2.57 -6.71
CA PRO A 75 3.36 -1.36 -6.06
C PRO A 75 2.96 -0.05 -6.79
N ASP A 76 2.04 -0.11 -7.75
CA ASP A 76 1.50 1.07 -8.43
C ASP A 76 0.82 2.00 -7.42
N LYS A 77 1.10 3.30 -7.50
CA LYS A 77 0.60 4.30 -6.53
C LYS A 77 -0.84 4.74 -6.80
N GLU A 78 -1.34 4.57 -8.02
CA GLU A 78 -2.67 5.02 -8.43
C GLU A 78 -3.68 3.86 -8.42
N HIS A 79 -3.27 2.70 -8.92
CA HIS A 79 -4.12 1.54 -9.14
C HIS A 79 -3.82 0.36 -8.22
N GLY A 80 -2.70 0.41 -7.49
CA GLY A 80 -2.21 -0.65 -6.61
C GLY A 80 -2.13 -0.22 -5.14
N ILE A 81 -1.24 -0.86 -4.39
CA ILE A 81 -1.06 -0.62 -2.94
C ILE A 81 0.12 0.31 -2.63
N GLY A 82 0.69 0.96 -3.64
CA GLY A 82 1.92 1.75 -3.50
C GLY A 82 1.84 2.98 -2.58
N GLY A 83 0.66 3.28 -2.01
CA GLY A 83 0.42 4.35 -1.05
C GLY A 83 -0.24 3.92 0.26
N TYR A 84 -0.33 2.61 0.57
CA TYR A 84 -0.89 2.14 1.84
C TYR A 84 0.09 2.44 2.99
N THR A 85 -0.43 2.84 4.16
CA THR A 85 0.34 3.15 5.37
C THR A 85 -0.30 2.53 6.61
#